data_AF-A0A938JKV1-F1
#
_entry.id   AF-A0A938JKV1-F1
#
_cell.length_a   1.000
_cell.length_b   1.000
_cell.length_c   1.000
_cell.angle_alpha   90.00
_cell.angle_beta   90.00
_cell.angle_gamma   90.00
#
_symmetry.space_group_name_H-M   'P 1'
#
loop_
_entity.id
_entity.type
_entity.pdbx_description
1 polymer ?
#
loop_
_entity_poly.entity_id
_entity_poly.type
_entity_poly.pdbx_seq_one_letter_code
_entity_poly.pdbx_strand_id
1 'polypeptide(L)' 'MTLDTSAVCKNTKEYRCRKPQYSPYYQCIEDNYEIFERVYERKYQEKYGYLRLIVSKVIYQYLEYVLS' A
#
# COMPACT_ATOMS: atom_id res chain seq x y z
N MET A 1 2.28 -41.68 -36.72
CA MET A 1 2.31 -41.37 -35.27
C MET A 1 2.51 -39.87 -35.15
N THR A 2 1.41 -39.13 -35.03
CA THR A 2 1.42 -37.68 -34.88
C THR A 2 1.75 -37.35 -33.43
N LEU A 3 2.88 -36.69 -33.21
CA LEU A 3 3.30 -36.25 -31.88
C LEU A 3 2.41 -35.07 -31.47
N ASP A 4 1.41 -35.37 -30.63
CA ASP A 4 0.64 -34.37 -29.92
C ASP A 4 1.59 -33.60 -29.01
N THR A 5 2.04 -32.46 -29.52
CA THR A 5 2.86 -31.50 -28.79
C THR A 5 1.94 -30.83 -27.79
N SER A 6 1.68 -31.57 -26.72
CA SER A 6 0.85 -31.15 -25.59
C SER A 6 1.44 -29.87 -25.04
N ALA A 7 0.60 -28.83 -25.04
CA ALA A 7 0.91 -27.50 -24.55
C ALA A 7 1.55 -27.59 -23.15
N VAL A 8 2.87 -27.44 -23.08
CA VAL A 8 3.55 -27.13 -21.83
C VAL A 8 3.24 -25.67 -21.54
N CYS A 9 2.14 -25.44 -20.83
CA CYS A 9 1.87 -24.15 -20.19
C CYS A 9 2.95 -23.92 -19.15
N LYS A 10 4.09 -23.36 -19.55
CA LYS A 10 5.11 -22.88 -18.64
C LYS A 10 4.44 -21.84 -17.76
N ASN A 11 4.17 -22.19 -16.49
CA ASN A 11 3.70 -21.24 -15.49
C ASN A 11 4.87 -20.35 -15.08
N THR A 12 5.34 -19.52 -16.01
CA THR A 12 6.28 -18.45 -15.75
C THR A 12 5.53 -17.43 -14.92
N LYS A 13 5.84 -17.35 -13.62
CA LYS A 13 5.40 -16.28 -12.73
C LYS A 13 6.01 -14.97 -13.25
N GLU A 14 5.34 -14.37 -14.22
CA GLU A 14 5.68 -13.06 -14.74
C GLU A 14 5.55 -12.07 -13.58
N TYR A 15 6.64 -11.37 -13.26
CA TYR A 15 6.59 -10.33 -12.24
C TYR A 15 5.68 -9.22 -12.76
N ARG A 16 4.49 -9.12 -12.17
CA ARG A 16 3.58 -8.01 -12.45
C ARG A 16 3.95 -6.83 -11.57
N CYS A 17 3.99 -5.64 -12.18
CA CYS A 17 4.10 -4.41 -11.42
C CYS A 17 2.99 -4.40 -10.36
N ARG A 18 3.38 -4.17 -9.10
CA ARG A 18 2.42 -4.10 -8.01
C ARG A 18 1.58 -2.84 -8.24
N LYS A 19 0.26 -2.96 -8.11
CA LYS A 19 -0.64 -1.80 -8.07
C LYS A 19 -1.07 -1.57 -6.62
N PRO A 20 -0.24 -0.89 -5.81
CA PRO A 20 -0.49 -0.73 -4.38
C PRO A 20 -1.86 -0.11 -4.04
N GLN A 21 -2.46 0.69 -4.94
CA GLN A 21 -3.83 1.24 -4.76
C GLN A 21 -4.93 0.17 -4.60
N TYR A 22 -4.72 -1.04 -5.13
CA TYR A 22 -5.67 -2.15 -4.96
C TYR A 22 -5.35 -3.00 -3.72
N SER A 23 -4.28 -2.67 -2.98
CA SER A 23 -3.99 -3.32 -1.72
C SER A 23 -5.04 -2.90 -0.69
N PRO A 24 -5.67 -3.85 0.02
CA PRO A 24 -6.61 -3.52 1.10
C PRO A 24 -6.00 -2.59 2.16
N TYR A 25 -4.68 -2.68 2.36
CA TYR A 25 -3.96 -1.82 3.27
C TYR A 25 -3.89 -0.36 2.79
N TYR A 26 -3.69 -0.14 1.49
CA TYR A 26 -3.64 1.20 0.91
C TYR A 26 -5.00 1.89 1.06
N GLN A 27 -6.07 1.20 0.68
CA GLN A 27 -7.44 1.71 0.79
C GLN A 27 -7.79 2.04 2.25
N CYS A 28 -7.42 1.17 3.19
CA CYS A 28 -7.64 1.42 4.61
C CYS A 28 -6.92 2.70 5.09
N ILE A 29 -5.68 2.92 4.68
CA ILE A 29 -4.95 4.15 5.02
C ILE A 29 -5.63 5.36 4.39
N GLU A 30 -5.92 5.31 3.09
CA GLU A 30 -6.55 6.39 2.34
C GLU A 30 -7.86 6.84 2.99
N ASP A 31 -8.72 5.90 3.38
CA ASP A 31 -10.03 6.19 3.97
C ASP A 31 -9.96 6.74 5.41
N ASN A 32 -8.97 6.32 6.20
CA ASN A 32 -8.95 6.58 7.65
C ASN A 32 -7.90 7.62 8.09
N TYR A 33 -6.90 7.91 7.26
CA TYR A 33 -5.78 8.74 7.68
C TYR A 33 -6.17 10.17 8.01
N GLU A 34 -7.13 10.74 7.27
CA GLU A 34 -7.64 12.09 7.55
C GLU A 34 -8.28 12.18 8.95
N ILE A 35 -9.06 11.16 9.33
CA ILE A 35 -9.67 11.08 10.66
C ILE A 35 -8.60 10.91 11.73
N PHE A 36 -7.61 10.06 11.47
CA PHE A 36 -6.46 9.85 12.35
C PHE A 36 -5.72 11.16 12.64
N GLU A 37 -5.46 11.97 11.62
CA GLU A 37 -4.76 13.25 11.78
C GLU A 37 -5.54 14.23 12.66
N ARG A 38 -6.88 14.31 12.48
CA ARG A 38 -7.74 15.16 13.31
C ARG A 38 -7.75 14.77 14.78
N VAL A 39 -7.74 13.47 15.08
CA VAL A 39 -7.76 12.98 16.48
C VAL A 39 -6.36 12.86 17.10
N TYR A 40 -5.30 12.99 16.29
CA TYR A 40 -3.92 12.78 16.72
C TYR A 40 -3.56 13.65 17.92
N GLU A 41 -3.87 14.94 17.80
CA GLU A 41 -3.50 15.93 18.80
C GLU A 41 -4.15 15.63 20.16
N ARG A 42 -5.42 15.23 20.17
CA ARG A 42 -6.15 14.93 21.39
C ARG A 42 -5.74 13.59 22.02
N LYS A 43 -5.48 12.56 21.21
CA LYS A 43 -5.31 11.18 21.72
C LYS A 43 -3.86 10.75 21.87
N TYR A 44 -2.96 11.27 21.04
CA TYR A 44 -1.61 10.73 20.89
C TYR A 44 -0.52 11.78 21.07
N GLN A 45 -0.82 13.07 21.09
CA GLN A 45 0.20 14.13 21.22
C GLN A 45 1.01 14.04 22.50
N GLU A 46 0.35 13.81 23.64
CA GLU A 46 1.00 13.77 24.95
C GLU A 46 2.10 12.71 25.03
N LYS A 47 1.86 11.54 24.42
CA LYS A 47 2.77 10.38 24.49
C LYS A 47 3.62 10.20 23.24
N TYR A 48 3.13 10.61 22.07
CA TYR A 48 3.71 10.31 20.75
C TYR A 48 3.79 11.54 19.84
N GLY A 49 3.73 12.76 20.38
CA GLY A 49 3.82 13.98 19.57
C GLY A 49 5.05 14.04 18.67
N TYR A 50 6.18 13.49 19.14
CA TYR A 50 7.44 13.42 18.38
C TYR A 50 7.35 12.54 17.11
N LEU A 51 6.42 11.57 17.06
CA LEU A 51 6.22 10.71 15.89
C LEU A 51 5.32 11.34 14.84
N ARG A 52 4.55 12.38 15.17
CA ARG A 52 3.52 12.96 14.28
C ARG A 52 4.10 13.32 12.92
N LEU A 53 5.26 13.99 12.92
CA LEU A 53 5.97 14.41 11.70
C LEU A 53 6.43 13.21 10.86
N ILE A 54 7.01 12.19 11.51
CA ILE A 54 7.55 11.01 10.84
C ILE A 54 6.41 10.19 10.22
N VAL A 55 5.36 9.92 11.00
CA VAL A 55 4.18 9.17 10.56
C VAL A 55 3.51 9.88 9.40
N SER A 56 3.32 11.19 9.51
CA SER A 56 2.71 11.99 8.45
C SER A 56 3.51 11.95 7.16
N LYS A 57 4.83 12.20 7.24
CA LYS A 57 5.73 12.11 6.09
C LYS A 57 5.69 10.73 5.42
N VAL A 58 5.77 9.66 6.19
CA VAL A 58 5.78 8.29 5.66
C VAL A 58 4.44 7.95 5.00
N ILE A 59 3.32 8.36 5.59
CA ILE A 59 2.00 8.09 5.02
C ILE A 59 1.80 8.88 3.73
N TYR A 60 2.15 10.17 3.68
CA TYR A 60 2.06 10.94 2.45
C TYR A 60 2.96 10.37 1.34
N GLN A 61 4.21 10.02 1.66
CA GLN A 61 5.08 9.32 0.70
C GLN A 61 4.45 8.01 0.25
N TYR A 62 3.90 7.21 1.16
CA TYR A 62 3.27 5.94 0.83
C TYR A 62 2.05 6.11 -0.07
N LEU A 63 1.27 7.18 0.09
CA LEU A 63 0.12 7.48 -0.76
C LEU A 63 0.54 8.05 -2.14
N GLU A 64 1.56 8.92 -2.15
CA GLU A 64 2.09 9.58 -3.37
C GLU A 64 2.86 8.62 -4.29
N TYR A 65 3.66 7.70 -3.72
CA TYR A 65 4.41 6.69 -4.48
C TYR A 65 3.52 5.75 -5.33
N VAL A 66 2.22 5.78 -5.13
CA VAL A 66 1.23 4.95 -5.82
C VAL A 66 0.55 5.68 -6.97
N LEU A 67 0.65 7.02 -7.00
CA LEU A 67 0.02 7.88 -8.00
C LEU A 67 0.97 8.32 -9.14
N SER A 68 2.25 7.91 -9.11
CA SER A 68 3.28 8.14 -10.15
C SER A 68 3.69 6.81 -10.82
#